data_AF-A0A139MCV4-F1
#
_entry.id   AF-A0A139MCV4-F1
#
_cell.length_a   1.000
_cell.length_b   1.000
_cell.length_c   1.000
_cell.angle_alpha   90.00
_cell.angle_beta   90.00
_cell.angle_gamma   90.00
#
_symmetry.space_group_name_H-M   'P 1'
#
loop_
_entity.id
_entity.type
_entity.pdbx_description
1 polymer ?
#
loop_
_entity_poly.entity_id
_entity_poly.type
_entity_poly.pdbx_seq_one_letter_code
_entity_poly.pdbx_strand_id
1 'polypeptide(L)'
;MTREHYIEKISERLNQLTKDELKDVSILTAAQLGVRQKLAEKERIENEITNSKSQLEKQQPEIPEVPQFVADWLDRKPLYAINGSIPVEIIEWSKKQTGYADLGMNINHLLKLKVNGYTAETPKVIVSPCPVCRYEDVKSNFCSICGHKNEYVAVEQIGVEK
;
A
#
# COMPACT_ATOMS: atom_id res chain seq x y z
N MET A 1 -9.50 -50.80 8.94
CA MET A 1 -10.11 -50.56 10.27
C MET A 1 -11.22 -49.55 10.12
N THR A 2 -12.42 -49.84 10.65
CA THR A 2 -13.60 -48.97 10.58
C THR A 2 -13.71 -48.10 11.83
N ARG A 3 -14.51 -47.03 11.75
CA ARG A 3 -14.81 -46.13 12.90
C ARG A 3 -15.37 -46.90 14.09
N GLU A 4 -16.22 -47.89 13.84
CA GLU A 4 -16.83 -48.75 14.87
C GLU A 4 -15.77 -49.53 15.64
N HIS A 5 -14.77 -50.09 14.94
CA HIS A 5 -13.66 -50.81 15.58
C HIS A 5 -12.84 -49.92 16.52
N TYR A 6 -12.67 -48.64 16.19
CA TYR A 6 -11.99 -47.68 17.08
C TYR A 6 -12.84 -47.33 18.31
N ILE A 7 -14.15 -47.14 18.13
CA ILE A 7 -15.06 -46.86 19.24
C ILE A 7 -15.06 -48.02 20.24
N GLU A 8 -15.16 -49.25 19.74
CA GLU A 8 -15.19 -50.46 20.56
C GLU A 8 -13.90 -50.60 21.39
N LYS A 9 -12.75 -50.38 20.76
CA LYS A 9 -11.43 -50.42 21.43
C LYS A 9 -11.23 -49.30 22.46
N ILE A 10 -11.81 -48.12 22.23
CA ILE A 10 -11.79 -47.02 23.19
C ILE A 10 -12.70 -47.36 24.38
N SER A 11 -13.91 -47.86 24.13
CA SER A 11 -14.85 -48.28 25.18
C SER A 11 -14.24 -49.34 26.09
N GLU A 12 -13.57 -50.34 25.52
CA GLU A 12 -12.88 -51.39 26.30
C GLU A 12 -11.80 -50.80 27.21
N ARG A 13 -10.99 -49.85 26.70
CA ARG A 13 -9.96 -49.17 27.50
C ARG A 13 -10.55 -48.28 28.59
N LEU A 14 -11.62 -47.56 28.30
CA LEU A 14 -12.29 -46.71 29.28
C LEU A 14 -12.87 -47.53 30.45
N ASN A 15 -13.38 -48.74 30.18
CA ASN A 15 -13.92 -49.63 31.20
C ASN A 15 -12.87 -50.19 32.18
N GLN A 16 -11.58 -50.13 31.81
CA GLN A 16 -10.48 -50.59 32.65
C GLN A 16 -9.94 -49.48 33.57
N LEU A 17 -10.37 -48.23 33.38
CA LEU A 17 -9.90 -47.09 34.16
C LEU A 17 -10.64 -46.96 35.50
N THR A 18 -9.94 -46.42 36.49
CA THR A 18 -10.54 -46.02 37.76
C THR A 18 -11.42 -44.78 37.59
N LYS A 19 -12.25 -44.51 38.61
CA LYS A 19 -13.14 -43.33 38.61
C LYS A 19 -12.40 -42.00 38.50
N ASP A 20 -11.23 -41.88 39.14
CA ASP A 20 -10.43 -40.65 39.10
C ASP A 20 -9.76 -40.47 37.73
N GLU A 21 -9.23 -41.55 37.13
CA GLU A 21 -8.70 -41.50 35.77
C GLU A 21 -9.77 -41.17 34.74
N LEU A 22 -10.99 -41.69 34.90
CA LEU A 22 -12.13 -41.33 34.05
C LEU A 22 -12.48 -39.84 34.16
N LYS A 23 -12.37 -39.26 35.36
CA LYS A 23 -12.59 -37.83 35.59
C LYS A 23 -11.52 -37.00 34.86
N ASP A 24 -10.26 -37.40 34.93
CA ASP A 24 -9.16 -36.72 34.24
C ASP A 24 -9.32 -36.82 32.72
N VAL A 25 -9.70 -37.99 32.19
CA VAL A 25 -10.01 -38.17 30.75
C VAL A 25 -11.16 -37.25 30.33
N SER A 26 -12.19 -37.10 31.15
CA SER A 26 -13.31 -36.20 30.86
C SER A 26 -12.86 -34.73 30.78
N ILE A 27 -12.04 -34.28 31.74
CA ILE A 27 -11.47 -32.92 31.76
C ILE A 27 -10.59 -32.68 30.54
N LEU A 28 -9.69 -33.62 30.23
CA LEU A 28 -8.80 -33.52 29.06
C LEU A 28 -9.59 -33.51 27.75
N THR A 29 -10.66 -34.30 27.65
CA THR A 29 -11.52 -34.33 26.46
C THR A 29 -12.24 -32.99 26.27
N ALA A 30 -12.80 -32.43 27.35
CA ALA A 30 -13.44 -31.11 27.32
C ALA A 30 -12.43 -30.01 26.93
N ALA A 31 -11.21 -30.04 27.47
CA ALA A 31 -10.15 -29.12 27.10
C ALA A 31 -9.76 -29.25 25.62
N GLN A 32 -9.59 -30.48 25.12
CA GLN A 32 -9.31 -30.74 23.71
C GLN A 32 -10.41 -30.23 22.78
N LEU A 33 -11.68 -30.42 23.15
CA LEU A 33 -12.82 -29.88 22.40
C LEU A 33 -12.78 -28.34 22.38
N GLY A 34 -12.52 -27.70 23.52
CA GLY A 34 -12.36 -26.25 23.61
C GLY A 34 -11.22 -25.71 22.75
N VAL A 35 -10.07 -26.40 22.73
CA VAL A 35 -8.94 -26.04 21.86
C VAL A 35 -9.31 -26.15 20.38
N ARG A 36 -9.99 -27.22 19.97
CA ARG A 36 -10.43 -27.40 18.58
C ARG A 36 -11.42 -26.33 18.14
N GLN A 37 -12.36 -25.95 19.00
CA GLN A 37 -13.31 -24.87 18.72
C GLN A 37 -12.59 -23.54 18.51
N LYS A 38 -11.65 -23.19 19.40
CA LYS A 38 -10.86 -21.96 19.26
C LYS A 38 -9.96 -21.95 18.03
N LEU A 39 -9.42 -23.11 17.64
CA LEU A 39 -8.61 -23.22 16.43
C LEU A 39 -9.46 -22.97 15.17
N ALA A 40 -10.64 -23.57 15.09
CA ALA A 40 -11.57 -23.35 13.98
C ALA A 40 -12.05 -21.88 13.91
N GLU A 41 -12.31 -21.26 15.06
CA GLU A 41 -12.66 -19.84 15.11
C GLU A 41 -11.49 -18.95 14.65
N LYS A 42 -10.26 -19.25 15.08
CA LYS A 42 -9.07 -18.54 14.63
C LYS A 42 -8.91 -18.63 13.12
N GLU A 43 -9.00 -19.82 12.53
CA GLU A 43 -8.90 -20.02 11.08
C GLU A 43 -9.97 -19.22 10.33
N ARG A 44 -11.20 -19.19 10.84
CA ARG A 44 -12.28 -18.36 10.27
C ARG A 44 -11.92 -16.87 10.32
N ILE A 45 -11.46 -16.37 11.46
CA ILE A 45 -11.07 -14.96 11.62
C ILE A 45 -9.91 -14.60 10.71
N GLU A 46 -8.89 -15.46 10.60
CA GLU A 46 -7.74 -15.23 9.71
C GLU A 46 -8.17 -15.16 8.23
N ASN A 47 -9.11 -16.00 7.81
CA ASN A 47 -9.69 -15.94 6.47
C ASN A 47 -10.49 -14.66 6.25
N GLU A 48 -11.30 -14.22 7.21
CA GLU A 48 -12.03 -12.96 7.15
C GLU A 48 -11.07 -11.76 7.05
N ILE A 49 -10.01 -11.73 7.87
CA ILE A 49 -8.98 -10.69 7.82
C ILE A 49 -8.31 -10.65 6.44
N THR A 50 -7.94 -11.80 5.90
CA THR A 50 -7.28 -11.89 4.59
C THR A 50 -8.18 -11.38 3.48
N ASN A 51 -9.47 -11.75 3.51
CA ASN A 51 -10.46 -11.28 2.55
C ASN A 51 -10.69 -9.77 2.67
N SER A 52 -10.84 -9.25 3.89
CA SER A 52 -10.98 -7.80 4.14
C SER A 52 -9.75 -7.03 3.67
N LYS A 53 -8.54 -7.53 3.93
CA LYS A 53 -7.29 -6.91 3.46
C LYS A 53 -7.25 -6.81 1.94
N SER A 54 -7.59 -7.89 1.23
CA SER A 54 -7.64 -7.88 -0.25
C SER A 54 -8.67 -6.90 -0.80
N GLN A 55 -9.84 -6.76 -0.14
CA GLN A 55 -10.84 -5.78 -0.55
C GLN A 55 -10.36 -4.35 -0.32
N LEU A 56 -9.70 -4.09 0.81
CA LEU A 56 -9.12 -2.78 1.11
C LEU A 56 -8.01 -2.42 0.11
N GLU A 57 -7.10 -3.34 -0.20
CA GLU A 57 -6.05 -3.14 -1.21
C GLU A 57 -6.62 -2.82 -2.60
N LYS A 58 -7.76 -3.41 -2.96
CA LYS A 58 -8.46 -3.10 -4.22
C LYS A 58 -9.19 -1.77 -4.20
N GLN A 59 -9.58 -1.28 -3.02
CA GLN A 59 -10.37 -0.06 -2.85
C GLN A 59 -9.51 1.18 -2.57
N GLN A 60 -8.29 1.00 -2.06
CA GLN A 60 -7.35 2.09 -1.87
C GLN A 60 -6.72 2.44 -3.22
N PRO A 61 -7.00 3.61 -3.81
CA PRO A 61 -6.20 4.09 -4.93
C PRO A 61 -4.75 4.20 -4.48
N GLU A 62 -3.83 3.73 -5.33
CA GLU A 62 -2.39 3.90 -5.10
C GLU A 62 -2.10 5.38 -4.85
N ILE A 63 -1.37 5.68 -3.77
CA ILE A 63 -1.01 7.06 -3.44
C ILE A 63 -0.14 7.58 -4.59
N PRO A 64 -0.59 8.60 -5.34
CA PRO A 64 0.13 9.06 -6.51
C PRO A 64 1.44 9.72 -6.10
N GLU A 65 2.51 9.40 -6.83
CA GLU A 65 3.78 10.11 -6.74
C GLU A 65 3.71 11.40 -7.58
N VAL A 66 4.11 12.53 -6.99
CA VAL A 66 4.13 13.84 -7.65
C VAL A 66 5.55 14.43 -7.63
N PRO A 67 5.90 15.29 -8.61
CA PRO A 67 7.18 15.99 -8.59
C PRO A 67 7.35 16.84 -7.33
N GLN A 68 8.60 17.04 -6.89
CA GLN A 68 8.86 17.79 -5.66
C GLN A 68 8.29 19.22 -5.70
N PHE A 69 8.33 19.90 -6.85
CA PHE A 69 7.78 21.26 -6.98
C PHE A 69 6.25 21.31 -6.81
N VAL A 70 5.55 20.21 -7.15
CA VAL A 70 4.10 20.08 -6.95
C VAL A 70 3.79 19.83 -5.48
N ALA A 71 4.54 18.94 -4.83
CA ALA A 71 4.43 18.68 -3.40
C ALA A 71 4.65 19.96 -2.58
N ASP A 72 5.76 20.67 -2.83
CA ASP A 72 6.12 21.91 -2.14
C ASP A 72 5.03 22.98 -2.28
N TRP A 73 4.41 23.07 -3.46
CA TRP A 73 3.32 24.00 -3.69
C TRP A 73 2.04 23.59 -2.95
N LEU A 74 1.64 22.32 -3.05
CA LEU A 74 0.46 21.78 -2.37
C LEU A 74 0.59 21.88 -0.84
N ASP A 75 1.77 21.69 -0.27
CA ASP A 75 2.01 21.78 1.18
C ASP A 75 1.92 23.19 1.75
N ARG A 76 2.26 24.20 0.95
CA ARG A 76 2.12 25.60 1.35
C ARG A 76 0.71 26.14 1.20
N LYS A 77 -0.21 25.39 0.57
CA LYS A 77 -1.57 25.87 0.25
C LYS A 77 -2.62 25.15 1.09
N PRO A 78 -3.46 25.88 1.85
CA PRO A 78 -4.68 25.29 2.39
C PRO A 78 -5.65 24.97 1.25
N LEU A 79 -6.55 24.00 1.46
CA LEU A 79 -7.48 23.48 0.43
C LEU A 79 -8.24 24.59 -0.32
N TYR A 80 -8.77 25.58 0.40
CA TYR A 80 -9.54 26.69 -0.19
C TYR A 80 -8.69 27.64 -1.04
N ALA A 81 -7.37 27.64 -0.88
CA ALA A 81 -6.45 28.49 -1.62
C ALA A 81 -5.90 27.84 -2.91
N ILE A 82 -6.20 26.55 -3.14
CA ILE A 82 -5.80 25.82 -4.36
C ILE A 82 -6.49 26.39 -5.61
N ASN A 83 -7.69 26.99 -5.48
CA ASN A 83 -8.40 27.67 -6.59
C ASN A 83 -7.91 29.10 -6.87
N GLY A 84 -6.78 29.51 -6.27
CA GLY A 84 -6.19 30.85 -6.40
C GLY A 84 -5.21 30.97 -7.56
N SER A 85 -4.20 31.84 -7.41
CA SER A 85 -3.10 31.94 -8.39
C SER A 85 -2.23 30.68 -8.33
N ILE A 86 -2.38 29.82 -9.33
CA ILE A 86 -1.63 28.58 -9.49
C ILE A 86 -0.47 28.86 -10.46
N PRO A 87 0.78 28.52 -10.09
CA PRO A 87 1.92 28.67 -10.99
C PRO A 87 1.72 27.90 -12.30
N VAL A 88 2.26 28.44 -13.39
CA VAL A 88 2.08 27.87 -14.74
C VAL A 88 2.63 26.45 -14.80
N GLU A 89 3.78 26.19 -14.17
CA GLU A 89 4.40 24.87 -14.13
C GLU A 89 3.52 23.80 -13.46
N ILE A 90 2.75 24.18 -12.44
CA ILE A 90 1.81 23.26 -11.75
C ILE A 90 0.63 22.95 -12.66
N ILE A 91 0.10 23.97 -13.33
CA ILE A 91 -1.00 23.79 -14.30
C ILE A 91 -0.56 22.93 -15.47
N GLU A 92 0.61 23.18 -16.05
CA GLU A 92 1.15 22.40 -17.16
C GLU A 92 1.39 20.95 -16.78
N TRP A 93 1.94 20.70 -15.58
CA TRP A 93 2.08 19.35 -15.07
C TRP A 93 0.71 18.67 -14.90
N SER A 94 -0.25 19.33 -14.25
CA SER A 94 -1.60 18.79 -14.08
C SER A 94 -2.28 18.48 -15.42
N LYS A 95 -2.11 19.35 -16.42
CA LYS A 95 -2.64 19.14 -17.78
C LYS A 95 -2.06 17.87 -18.40
N LYS A 96 -0.77 17.63 -18.20
CA LYS A 96 -0.10 16.40 -18.68
C LYS A 96 -0.60 15.15 -17.97
N GLN A 97 -0.91 15.22 -16.68
CA GLN A 97 -1.47 14.08 -15.94
C GLN A 97 -2.93 13.79 -16.30
N THR A 98 -3.73 14.84 -16.50
CA THR A 98 -5.18 14.69 -16.69
C THR A 98 -5.62 14.64 -18.15
N GLY A 99 -4.82 15.18 -19.08
CA GLY A 99 -5.17 15.35 -20.49
C GLY A 99 -6.17 16.49 -20.77
N TYR A 100 -6.65 17.19 -19.73
CA TYR A 100 -7.64 18.26 -19.89
C TYR A 100 -6.96 19.62 -20.00
N ALA A 101 -7.33 20.41 -21.01
CA ALA A 101 -6.95 21.83 -21.09
C ALA A 101 -7.73 22.72 -20.10
N ASP A 102 -8.90 22.25 -19.65
CA ASP A 102 -9.80 22.95 -18.75
C ASP A 102 -9.18 23.19 -17.37
N LEU A 103 -9.20 24.45 -16.91
CA LEU A 103 -8.59 24.81 -15.63
C LEU A 103 -9.33 24.19 -14.44
N GLY A 104 -10.66 24.09 -14.49
CA GLY A 104 -11.46 23.50 -13.42
C GLY A 104 -11.14 22.03 -13.19
N MET A 105 -10.96 21.26 -14.26
CA MET A 105 -10.54 19.85 -14.19
C MET A 105 -9.16 19.67 -13.56
N ASN A 106 -8.21 20.55 -13.91
CA ASN A 106 -6.86 20.53 -13.34
C ASN A 106 -6.86 20.94 -11.86
N ILE A 107 -7.67 21.93 -11.47
CA ILE A 107 -7.84 22.31 -10.06
C ILE A 107 -8.46 21.17 -9.26
N ASN A 108 -9.47 20.49 -9.81
CA ASN A 108 -10.07 19.33 -9.16
C ASN A 108 -9.05 18.19 -8.98
N HIS A 109 -8.17 17.97 -9.95
CA HIS A 109 -7.08 17.00 -9.81
C HIS A 109 -6.13 17.37 -8.65
N LEU A 110 -5.69 18.62 -8.56
CA LEU A 110 -4.84 19.11 -7.46
C LEU A 110 -5.52 19.00 -6.09
N LEU A 111 -6.82 19.31 -6.02
CA LEU A 111 -7.61 19.13 -4.81
C LEU A 111 -7.69 17.65 -4.39
N LYS A 112 -7.90 16.74 -5.34
CA LYS A 112 -7.91 15.29 -5.06
C LYS A 112 -6.58 14.81 -4.52
N LEU A 113 -5.45 15.27 -5.07
CA LEU A 113 -4.12 14.96 -4.53
C LEU A 113 -4.01 15.43 -3.08
N LYS A 114 -4.42 16.67 -2.78
CA LYS A 114 -4.32 17.21 -1.43
C LYS A 114 -5.21 16.49 -0.41
N VAL A 115 -6.40 16.06 -0.83
CA VAL A 115 -7.38 15.38 0.05
C VAL A 115 -7.05 13.90 0.25
N ASN A 116 -6.71 13.20 -0.83
CA ASN A 116 -6.49 11.75 -0.80
C ASN A 116 -5.04 11.37 -0.44
N GLY A 117 -4.14 12.36 -0.45
CA GLY A 117 -2.71 12.16 -0.22
C GLY A 117 -1.93 11.96 -1.53
N TYR A 118 -0.64 12.23 -1.44
CA TYR A 118 0.36 12.00 -2.48
C TYR A 118 1.70 11.68 -1.80
N THR A 119 2.63 11.09 -2.55
CA THR A 119 4.04 11.01 -2.19
C THR A 119 4.83 11.98 -3.05
N ALA A 120 5.82 12.66 -2.48
CA ALA A 120 6.76 13.44 -3.27
C ALA A 120 7.80 12.50 -3.88
N GLU A 121 8.22 12.79 -5.11
CA GLU A 121 9.31 12.05 -5.75
C GLU A 121 10.55 12.06 -4.84
N THR A 122 11.21 10.91 -4.71
CA THR A 122 12.48 10.90 -3.97
C THR A 122 13.52 11.68 -4.78
N PRO A 123 14.21 12.68 -4.21
CA PRO A 123 15.20 13.45 -4.96
C PRO A 123 16.32 12.52 -5.46
N LYS A 124 16.44 12.41 -6.78
CA LYS A 124 17.50 11.68 -7.50
C LYS A 124 18.31 12.68 -8.32
N VAL A 125 19.55 12.32 -8.66
CA VAL A 125 20.47 13.18 -9.43
C VAL A 125 19.79 13.61 -10.73
N ILE A 126 19.68 14.91 -10.93
CA ILE A 126 18.98 15.50 -12.08
C ILE A 126 19.84 15.28 -13.32
N VAL A 127 19.29 14.61 -14.34
CA VAL A 127 19.94 14.48 -15.65
C VAL A 127 19.84 15.82 -16.36
N SER A 128 20.99 16.49 -16.50
CA SER A 128 21.18 17.69 -17.30
C SER A 128 22.39 17.54 -18.22
N PRO A 129 22.32 17.94 -19.51
CA PRO A 129 21.19 18.57 -20.19
C PRO A 129 20.00 17.62 -20.45
N CYS A 130 18.80 18.17 -20.70
CA CYS A 130 17.63 17.37 -21.09
C CYS A 130 17.96 16.53 -22.34
N PRO A 131 17.76 15.20 -22.34
CA PRO A 131 18.13 14.34 -23.47
C PRO A 131 17.31 14.61 -24.74
N VAL A 132 16.11 15.20 -24.60
CA VAL A 132 15.23 15.50 -25.73
C VAL A 132 15.52 16.87 -26.33
N CYS A 133 15.55 17.93 -25.51
CA CYS A 133 15.65 19.31 -26.01
C CYS A 133 16.99 20.00 -25.68
N ARG A 134 17.93 19.31 -25.03
CA ARG A 134 19.26 19.78 -24.64
C ARG A 134 19.31 21.01 -23.72
N TYR A 135 18.21 21.32 -23.03
CA TYR A 135 18.19 22.39 -22.03
C TYR A 135 19.13 22.06 -20.86
N GLU A 136 20.07 22.95 -20.52
CA GLU A 136 21.18 22.72 -19.58
C GLU A 136 20.85 23.04 -18.10
N ASP A 137 19.77 23.79 -17.84
CA ASP A 137 19.38 24.21 -16.49
C ASP A 137 18.17 23.41 -15.98
N VAL A 138 18.19 22.09 -16.17
CA VAL A 138 17.12 21.23 -15.67
C VAL A 138 17.15 21.24 -14.14
N LYS A 139 16.06 21.69 -13.51
CA LYS A 139 15.90 21.78 -12.04
C LYS A 139 15.00 20.70 -11.43
N SER A 140 14.46 19.79 -12.25
CA SER A 140 13.56 18.72 -11.81
C SER A 140 13.64 17.52 -12.76
N ASN A 141 13.02 16.40 -12.41
CA ASN A 141 12.96 15.22 -13.29
C ASN A 141 12.09 15.43 -14.54
N PHE A 142 11.42 16.58 -14.62
CA PHE A 142 10.77 17.06 -15.82
C PHE A 142 11.54 18.26 -16.37
N CYS A 143 11.84 18.22 -17.66
CA CYS A 143 12.37 19.39 -18.34
C CYS A 143 11.34 20.53 -18.30
N SER A 144 11.70 21.72 -17.80
CA SER A 144 10.81 22.88 -17.81
C SER A 144 10.43 23.36 -19.22
N ILE A 145 11.18 22.95 -20.24
CA ILE A 145 10.94 23.36 -21.63
C ILE A 145 10.03 22.39 -22.38
N CYS A 146 10.33 21.10 -22.35
CA CYS A 146 9.56 20.09 -23.10
C CYS A 146 8.67 19.20 -22.21
N GLY A 147 8.90 19.23 -20.89
CA GLY A 147 8.35 18.33 -19.88
C GLY A 147 8.42 16.85 -20.22
N HIS A 148 9.45 16.47 -20.98
CA HIS A 148 9.95 15.11 -20.98
C HIS A 148 10.35 14.75 -19.55
N LYS A 149 9.94 13.56 -19.10
CA LYS A 149 10.42 12.95 -17.87
C LYS A 149 11.77 12.33 -18.16
N ASN A 150 12.84 12.91 -17.65
CA ASN A 150 14.18 12.37 -17.84
C ASN A 150 14.28 11.03 -17.08
N GLU A 151 14.76 9.97 -17.75
CA GLU A 151 15.07 8.70 -17.08
C GLU A 151 16.27 8.87 -16.13
N TYR A 152 16.21 8.22 -14.97
CA TYR A 152 17.25 8.32 -13.94
C TYR A 152 18.46 7.47 -14.28
N VAL A 153 19.67 7.99 -14.04
CA VAL A 153 20.87 7.16 -13.90
C VAL A 153 21.04 6.84 -12.42
N ALA A 154 21.24 5.57 -12.07
CA ALA A 154 21.54 5.17 -10.70
C ALA A 154 22.83 5.86 -10.22
N VAL A 155 22.88 6.25 -8.94
CA VAL A 155 24.07 6.86 -8.30
C VAL A 155 25.12 5.79 -8.04
N GLU A 156 25.64 5.17 -9.09
CA GLU A 156 26.91 4.45 -9.05
C GLU A 156 27.76 5.03 -10.17
N GLN A 157 29.00 5.41 -9.84
CA GLN A 157 29.99 6.05 -10.72
C GLN A 157 29.93 7.60 -10.82
N ILE A 158 30.07 8.29 -9.69
CA ILE A 158 31.05 9.38 -9.66
C ILE A 158 32.04 9.02 -8.55
N GLY A 159 33.01 8.18 -8.92
CA GLY A 159 34.21 7.99 -8.13
C GLY A 159 34.91 9.34 -8.02
N VAL A 160 34.98 9.86 -6.80
CA VAL A 160 35.87 10.97 -6.46
C VAL A 160 37.28 10.38 -6.46
N GLU A 161 37.97 10.43 -7.58
CA GLU A 161 39.43 10.42 -7.56
C GLU A 161 39.91 11.80 -7.11
N LYS A 162 40.69 11.78 -6.02
CA LYS A 162 41.36 12.94 -5.40
C LYS A 162 42.53 13.40 -6.25
#